data_AF-A0A344LRS8-F1
#
_entry.id   AF-A0A344LRS8-F1
#
_cell.length_a   1.000
_cell.length_b   1.000
_cell.length_c   1.000
_cell.angle_alpha   90.00
_cell.angle_beta   90.00
_cell.angle_gamma   90.00
#
_symmetry.space_group_name_H-M   'P 1'
#
loop_
_entity.id
_entity.type
_entity.pdbx_description
1 polymer ?
#
loop_
_entity_poly.entity_id
_entity_poly.type
_entity_poly.pdbx_seq_one_letter_code
_entity_poly.pdbx_strand_id
1 'polypeptide(L)'
;MKIYRFAVVLCLFFLSCDQKSKVEKEVEEIPVDIKVERFDKVFFETKPQDLAAVKRQYPFFFPAGNDDNIWLQKMNDPIWKEVYEEVQKKYSNFEPVRKEFDALFQHVKYYFPKTKIPKVITVIGEMDYTAKSIYADSLVIVALELYLGKDHKFYEFPNYLKQNFEERQIMPDVVSSFSYRNIPNLPDRSLVAQMVFEGKQLYAKDLLLPDYADAEKMGYTPEQIKWCQENEAYMWRYFIENEMLYSDDPKLTTRFMTPAPFSKFYLEIDNDSPGRVGAWIGWQMVRSYMKNNNVSLAELFKVQPKEIFEKSKYKPKK
;
A
#
# COMPACT_ATOMS: atom_id res chain seq x y z
N MET A 1 47.78 -8.01 25.77
CA MET A 1 47.39 -7.68 24.38
C MET A 1 46.01 -8.18 23.92
N LYS A 2 45.31 -9.09 24.63
CA LYS A 2 43.94 -9.52 24.23
C LYS A 2 42.81 -8.62 24.73
N ILE A 3 43.01 -7.90 25.84
CA ILE A 3 41.98 -7.00 26.44
C ILE A 3 41.80 -5.71 25.63
N TYR A 4 42.89 -5.15 25.08
CA TYR A 4 42.83 -3.96 24.22
C TYR A 4 42.13 -4.20 22.88
N ARG A 5 42.08 -5.44 22.38
CA ARG A 5 41.33 -5.77 21.15
C ARG A 5 39.82 -5.78 21.37
N PHE A 6 39.34 -6.09 22.58
CA PHE A 6 37.91 -6.06 22.91
C PHE A 6 37.38 -4.64 23.08
N ALA A 7 38.19 -3.71 23.61
CA ALA A 7 37.82 -2.31 23.73
C ALA A 7 37.72 -1.59 22.38
N VAL A 8 38.57 -1.94 21.40
CA VAL A 8 38.51 -1.37 20.04
C VAL A 8 37.28 -1.86 19.26
N VAL A 9 36.86 -3.12 19.47
CA VAL A 9 35.62 -3.65 18.85
C VAL A 9 34.38 -3.04 19.50
N LEU A 10 34.38 -2.78 20.81
CA LEU A 10 33.25 -2.14 21.50
C LEU A 10 33.09 -0.66 21.13
N CYS A 11 34.18 0.06 20.86
CA CYS A 11 34.14 1.45 20.39
C CYS A 11 33.66 1.61 18.93
N LEU A 12 33.77 0.58 18.09
CA LEU A 12 33.26 0.62 16.71
C LEU A 12 31.72 0.51 16.62
N PHE A 13 31.05 -0.01 17.66
CA PHE A 13 29.58 -0.04 17.71
C PHE A 13 28.94 1.32 18.06
N PHE A 14 29.70 2.25 18.65
CA PHE A 14 29.20 3.60 18.98
C PHE A 14 29.47 4.64 17.87
N LEU A 15 30.11 4.26 16.77
CA LEU A 15 30.31 5.10 15.58
C LEU A 15 29.25 4.87 14.48
N SER A 16 28.24 4.03 14.71
CA SER A 16 27.07 3.90 13.83
C SER A 16 26.09 5.06 14.06
N CYS A 17 26.62 6.28 14.01
CA CYS A 17 25.90 7.53 14.21
C CYS A 17 25.38 8.05 12.86
N ASP A 18 24.05 8.07 12.73
CA ASP A 18 23.30 9.15 12.10
C ASP A 18 23.63 9.56 10.64
N GLN A 19 23.67 8.58 9.73
CA GLN A 19 23.71 8.85 8.29
C GLN A 19 22.31 8.97 7.68
N LYS A 20 21.42 9.78 8.26
CA LYS A 20 20.18 10.15 7.57
C LYS A 20 20.51 10.91 6.29
N SER A 21 19.82 10.55 5.21
CA SER A 21 20.00 11.21 3.91
C SER A 21 19.62 12.70 4.03
N LYS A 22 20.09 13.53 3.09
CA LYS A 22 19.69 14.94 3.03
C LYS A 22 18.16 15.08 2.93
N VAL A 23 17.52 14.19 2.17
CA VAL A 23 16.06 14.17 2.00
C VAL A 23 15.38 13.85 3.32
N GLU A 24 15.83 12.84 4.07
CA GLU A 24 15.23 12.48 5.36
C GLU A 24 15.27 13.63 6.36
N LYS A 25 16.38 14.39 6.39
CA LYS A 25 16.50 15.57 7.25
C LYS A 25 15.51 16.67 6.87
N GLU A 26 15.35 16.95 5.58
CA GLU A 26 14.39 17.93 5.08
C GLU A 26 12.94 17.49 5.33
N VAL A 27 12.65 16.19 5.25
CA VAL A 27 11.32 15.61 5.54
C VAL A 27 10.96 15.75 7.02
N GLU A 28 11.89 15.45 7.93
CA GLU A 28 11.67 15.52 9.39
C GLU A 28 11.34 16.92 9.90
N GLU A 29 11.83 17.96 9.20
CA GLU A 29 11.54 19.36 9.52
C GLU A 29 10.13 19.80 9.10
N ILE A 30 9.43 19.02 8.25
CA ILE A 30 8.08 19.37 7.82
C ILE A 30 7.10 19.13 8.96
N PRO A 31 6.38 20.18 9.44
CA PRO A 31 5.42 20.01 10.52
C PRO A 31 4.18 19.29 10.01
N VAL A 32 3.95 18.09 10.55
CA VAL A 32 2.74 17.29 10.32
C VAL A 32 2.23 16.80 11.68
N ASP A 33 0.92 16.88 11.85
CA ASP A 33 0.22 16.39 13.05
C ASP A 33 -1.12 15.79 12.58
N ILE A 34 -1.09 14.49 12.32
CA ILE A 34 -2.25 13.74 11.84
C ILE A 34 -3.25 13.61 12.98
N LYS A 35 -4.47 14.11 12.71
CA LYS A 35 -5.62 13.89 13.59
C LYS A 35 -6.30 12.59 13.22
N VAL A 36 -6.55 11.77 14.23
CA VAL A 36 -7.25 10.49 14.10
C VAL A 36 -8.59 10.58 14.80
N GLU A 37 -9.65 10.22 14.11
CA GLU A 37 -10.98 9.98 14.68
C GLU A 37 -11.30 8.50 14.66
N ARG A 38 -11.56 7.95 15.85
CA ARG A 38 -11.96 6.55 16.03
C ARG A 38 -13.47 6.39 15.83
N PHE A 39 -13.93 6.51 14.57
CA PHE A 39 -15.35 6.35 14.26
C PHE A 39 -15.85 4.94 14.60
N ASP A 40 -15.01 3.92 14.48
CA ASP A 40 -15.29 2.58 14.98
C ASP A 40 -15.75 2.58 16.45
N LYS A 41 -15.08 3.33 17.33
CA LYS A 41 -15.51 3.49 18.73
C LYS A 41 -16.83 4.26 18.83
N VAL A 42 -16.93 5.39 18.14
CA VAL A 42 -18.15 6.22 18.15
C VAL A 42 -19.36 5.38 17.75
N PHE A 43 -19.25 4.57 16.71
CA PHE A 43 -20.35 3.75 16.21
C PHE A 43 -20.75 2.64 17.18
N PHE A 44 -19.79 1.85 17.69
CA PHE A 44 -20.10 0.68 18.53
C PHE A 44 -20.36 1.02 20.01
N GLU A 45 -19.86 2.15 20.52
CA GLU A 45 -20.09 2.60 21.90
C GLU A 45 -21.36 3.47 22.04
N THR A 46 -21.89 4.00 20.93
CA THR A 46 -23.14 4.76 20.94
C THR A 46 -24.34 3.82 21.13
N LYS A 47 -25.31 4.23 21.95
CA LYS A 47 -26.56 3.46 22.11
C LYS A 47 -27.41 3.58 20.83
N PRO A 48 -28.12 2.53 20.39
CA PRO A 48 -28.90 2.54 19.15
C PRO A 48 -29.88 3.72 19.01
N GLN A 49 -30.51 4.15 20.11
CA GLN A 49 -31.41 5.30 20.17
C GLN A 49 -30.75 6.65 19.84
N ASP A 50 -29.43 6.76 19.95
CA ASP A 50 -28.65 7.97 19.70
C ASP A 50 -28.00 7.98 18.30
N LEU A 51 -28.29 6.97 17.44
CA LEU A 51 -27.76 6.85 16.08
C LEU A 51 -27.98 8.13 15.25
N ALA A 52 -29.12 8.82 15.42
CA ALA A 52 -29.42 10.06 14.72
C ALA A 52 -28.40 11.18 15.02
N ALA A 53 -27.78 11.21 16.20
CA ALA A 53 -26.71 12.16 16.52
C ALA A 53 -25.42 11.81 15.75
N VAL A 54 -25.06 10.52 15.72
CA VAL A 54 -23.88 10.02 14.98
C VAL A 54 -24.03 10.31 13.48
N LYS A 55 -25.21 10.08 12.91
CA LYS A 55 -25.51 10.39 11.50
C LYS A 55 -25.31 11.87 11.16
N ARG A 56 -25.69 12.78 12.07
CA ARG A 56 -25.48 14.22 11.87
C ARG A 56 -24.01 14.62 11.92
N GLN A 57 -23.21 13.95 12.76
CA GLN A 57 -21.78 14.21 12.87
C GLN A 57 -20.97 13.60 11.73
N TYR A 58 -21.39 12.43 11.21
CA TYR A 58 -20.68 11.64 10.20
C TYR A 58 -21.54 11.33 8.95
N PRO A 59 -22.19 12.30 8.30
CA PRO A 59 -23.18 12.03 7.25
C PRO A 59 -22.63 11.25 6.06
N PHE A 60 -21.34 11.33 5.79
CA PHE A 60 -20.68 10.61 4.69
C PHE A 60 -20.62 9.09 4.88
N PHE A 61 -20.79 8.58 6.10
CA PHE A 61 -20.93 7.14 6.37
C PHE A 61 -22.39 6.67 6.32
N PHE A 62 -23.35 7.58 6.19
CA PHE A 62 -24.78 7.29 6.21
C PHE A 62 -25.45 7.90 4.97
N PRO A 63 -25.20 7.34 3.77
CA PRO A 63 -25.78 7.86 2.54
C PRO A 63 -27.31 7.85 2.60
N ALA A 64 -27.92 8.90 2.03
CA ALA A 64 -29.36 9.06 2.02
C ALA A 64 -30.04 7.90 1.26
N GLY A 65 -31.19 7.45 1.77
CA GLY A 65 -31.97 6.35 1.19
C GLY A 65 -31.74 4.97 1.82
N ASN A 66 -30.72 4.82 2.67
CA ASN A 66 -30.53 3.59 3.45
C ASN A 66 -31.44 3.57 4.68
N ASP A 67 -32.04 2.40 4.97
CA ASP A 67 -32.81 2.17 6.19
C ASP A 67 -31.89 2.16 7.41
N ASP A 68 -32.31 2.85 8.49
CA ASP A 68 -31.61 2.86 9.76
C ASP A 68 -31.49 1.47 10.38
N ASN A 69 -32.41 0.56 10.05
CA ASN A 69 -32.36 -0.83 10.47
C ASN A 69 -31.05 -1.52 10.11
N ILE A 70 -30.40 -1.18 9.00
CA ILE A 70 -29.10 -1.78 8.61
C ILE A 70 -28.04 -1.48 9.67
N TRP A 71 -27.96 -0.22 10.11
CA TRP A 71 -27.00 0.23 11.10
C TRP A 71 -27.36 -0.29 12.50
N LEU A 72 -28.65 -0.26 12.86
CA LEU A 72 -29.14 -0.74 14.15
C LEU A 72 -28.92 -2.25 14.31
N GLN A 73 -29.07 -3.03 13.23
CA GLN A 73 -28.72 -4.45 13.22
C GLN A 73 -27.23 -4.64 13.45
N LYS A 74 -26.37 -3.94 12.70
CA LYS A 74 -24.91 -4.02 12.86
C LYS A 74 -24.44 -3.65 14.28
N MET A 75 -24.99 -2.58 14.87
CA MET A 75 -24.66 -2.15 16.23
C MET A 75 -25.00 -3.22 17.28
N ASN A 76 -26.00 -4.05 17.02
CA ASN A 76 -26.47 -5.07 17.97
C ASN A 76 -25.95 -6.47 17.69
N ASP A 77 -25.45 -6.72 16.48
CA ASP A 77 -24.97 -8.02 16.02
C ASP A 77 -23.80 -8.54 16.89
N PRO A 78 -23.89 -9.77 17.43
CA PRO A 78 -22.86 -10.33 18.29
C PRO A 78 -21.50 -10.49 17.60
N ILE A 79 -21.47 -10.86 16.32
CA ILE A 79 -20.23 -11.06 15.56
C ILE A 79 -19.56 -9.71 15.35
N TRP A 80 -20.30 -8.68 14.98
CA TRP A 80 -19.73 -7.33 14.80
C TRP A 80 -19.23 -6.71 16.11
N LYS A 81 -19.89 -6.99 17.23
CA LYS A 81 -19.36 -6.64 18.55
C LYS A 81 -18.07 -7.37 18.88
N GLU A 82 -17.96 -8.65 18.54
CA GLU A 82 -16.73 -9.40 18.72
C GLU A 82 -15.58 -8.87 17.83
N VAL A 83 -15.88 -8.52 16.58
CA VAL A 83 -14.93 -7.83 15.68
C VAL A 83 -14.47 -6.51 16.30
N TYR A 84 -15.41 -5.73 16.85
CA TYR A 84 -15.09 -4.49 17.56
C TYR A 84 -14.16 -4.72 18.75
N GLU A 85 -14.42 -5.75 19.56
CA GLU A 85 -13.56 -6.11 20.68
C GLU A 85 -12.13 -6.47 20.24
N GLU A 86 -11.96 -7.24 19.16
CA GLU A 86 -10.63 -7.58 18.63
C GLU A 86 -9.91 -6.33 18.07
N VAL A 87 -10.63 -5.43 17.40
CA VAL A 87 -10.09 -4.13 16.99
C VAL A 87 -9.66 -3.30 18.21
N GLN A 88 -10.44 -3.28 19.30
CA GLN A 88 -10.05 -2.57 20.51
C GLN A 88 -8.86 -3.21 21.23
N LYS A 89 -8.75 -4.55 21.21
CA LYS A 89 -7.58 -5.25 21.77
C LYS A 89 -6.31 -4.84 21.04
N LYS A 90 -6.30 -4.91 19.70
CA LYS A 90 -5.12 -4.59 18.89
C LYS A 90 -4.81 -3.09 18.87
N TYR A 91 -5.83 -2.26 18.66
CA TYR A 91 -5.71 -0.82 18.46
C TYR A 91 -6.15 0.01 19.67
N SER A 92 -6.01 -0.53 20.89
CA SER A 92 -6.29 0.21 22.14
C SER A 92 -5.48 1.50 22.20
N ASN A 93 -4.20 1.43 21.82
CA ASN A 93 -3.32 2.56 21.58
C ASN A 93 -3.03 2.72 20.08
N PHE A 94 -3.62 3.74 19.45
CA PHE A 94 -3.41 4.02 18.03
C PHE A 94 -2.21 4.95 17.76
N GLU A 95 -1.51 5.43 18.78
CA GLU A 95 -0.38 6.34 18.61
C GLU A 95 0.76 5.81 17.73
N PRO A 96 1.13 4.51 17.77
CA PRO A 96 2.14 3.99 16.85
C PRO A 96 1.74 4.14 15.38
N VAL A 97 0.51 3.76 15.04
CA VAL A 97 -0.02 3.90 13.67
C VAL A 97 -0.18 5.37 13.29
N ARG A 98 -0.59 6.24 14.22
CA ARG A 98 -0.65 7.70 14.00
C ARG A 98 0.72 8.28 13.64
N LYS A 99 1.79 7.85 14.31
CA LYS A 99 3.16 8.32 14.00
C LYS A 99 3.63 7.85 12.63
N GLU A 100 3.23 6.65 12.20
CA GLU A 100 3.49 6.21 10.83
C GLU A 100 2.73 7.05 9.80
N PHE A 101 1.51 7.48 10.11
CA PHE A 101 0.79 8.47 9.30
C PHE A 101 1.50 9.82 9.27
N ASP A 102 2.02 10.31 10.40
CA ASP A 102 2.80 11.56 10.42
C ASP A 102 3.99 11.45 9.46
N ALA A 103 4.80 10.40 9.61
CA ALA A 103 5.96 10.16 8.76
C ALA A 103 5.58 10.06 7.28
N LEU A 104 4.53 9.30 6.94
CA LEU A 104 4.02 9.21 5.58
C LEU A 104 3.64 10.60 5.04
N PHE A 105 2.88 11.38 5.79
CA PHE A 105 2.40 12.67 5.29
C PHE A 105 3.47 13.77 5.30
N GLN A 106 4.55 13.63 6.09
CA GLN A 106 5.76 14.44 5.92
C GLN A 106 6.39 14.19 4.55
N HIS A 107 6.59 12.93 4.17
CA HIS A 107 7.09 12.58 2.84
C HIS A 107 6.15 13.05 1.73
N VAL A 108 4.83 12.86 1.89
CA VAL A 108 3.85 13.36 0.91
C VAL A 108 3.96 14.87 0.77
N LYS A 109 4.12 15.62 1.86
CA LYS A 109 4.30 17.07 1.81
C LYS A 109 5.61 17.47 1.14
N TYR A 110 6.68 16.73 1.33
CA TYR A 110 7.96 16.99 0.67
C TYR A 110 7.83 16.87 -0.86
N TYR A 111 7.29 15.76 -1.36
CA TYR A 111 7.15 15.52 -2.80
C TYR A 111 5.96 16.25 -3.43
N PHE A 112 4.92 16.57 -2.63
CA PHE A 112 3.70 17.24 -3.04
C PHE A 112 3.30 18.35 -2.05
N PRO A 113 3.99 19.51 -2.04
CA PRO A 113 3.81 20.56 -1.01
C PRO A 113 2.38 21.10 -0.88
N LYS A 114 1.61 21.03 -1.97
CA LYS A 114 0.22 21.51 -2.04
C LYS A 114 -0.81 20.52 -1.45
N THR A 115 -0.41 19.28 -1.15
CA THR A 115 -1.31 18.28 -0.55
C THR A 115 -1.77 18.75 0.82
N LYS A 116 -3.07 18.64 1.09
CA LYS A 116 -3.61 18.93 2.44
C LYS A 116 -3.23 17.79 3.37
N ILE A 117 -2.90 18.11 4.62
CA ILE A 117 -2.73 17.09 5.65
C ILE A 117 -4.13 16.53 5.94
N PRO A 118 -4.38 15.23 5.73
CA PRO A 118 -5.71 14.69 5.94
C PRO A 118 -5.96 14.39 7.40
N LYS A 119 -7.24 14.29 7.74
CA LYS A 119 -7.69 13.62 8.95
C LYS A 119 -7.84 12.13 8.67
N VAL A 120 -7.34 11.28 9.56
CA VAL A 120 -7.54 9.83 9.50
C VAL A 120 -8.81 9.49 10.27
N ILE A 121 -9.68 8.67 9.69
CA ILE A 121 -10.89 8.17 10.32
C ILE A 121 -10.86 6.65 10.23
N THR A 122 -10.87 5.98 11.38
CA THR A 122 -10.89 4.52 11.42
C THR A 122 -12.31 4.01 11.53
N VAL A 123 -12.61 2.93 10.83
CA VAL A 123 -13.93 2.32 10.76
C VAL A 123 -13.85 0.81 10.97
N ILE A 124 -15.00 0.21 11.23
CA ILE A 124 -15.24 -1.22 11.00
C ILE A 124 -16.26 -1.29 9.87
N GLY A 125 -15.78 -1.68 8.69
CA GLY A 125 -16.54 -1.80 7.46
C GLY A 125 -17.28 -3.12 7.35
N GLU A 126 -17.45 -3.62 6.13
CA GLU A 126 -18.17 -4.87 5.80
C GLU A 126 -17.20 -5.96 5.31
N MET A 127 -15.96 -5.99 5.83
CA MET A 127 -14.89 -6.90 5.38
C MET A 127 -14.56 -6.76 3.87
N ASP A 128 -14.79 -5.57 3.29
CA ASP A 128 -14.48 -5.30 1.88
C ASP A 128 -12.97 -5.07 1.69
N TYR A 129 -12.27 -6.14 1.29
CA TYR A 129 -10.84 -6.11 1.03
C TYR A 129 -10.40 -5.22 -0.13
N THR A 130 -11.34 -4.75 -0.97
CA THR A 130 -11.05 -3.80 -2.05
C THR A 130 -11.01 -2.35 -1.57
N ALA A 131 -11.55 -2.08 -0.38
CA ALA A 131 -11.72 -0.75 0.19
C ALA A 131 -11.07 -0.58 1.59
N LYS A 132 -9.96 -1.29 1.85
CA LYS A 132 -9.30 -1.30 3.18
C LYS A 132 -8.81 0.08 3.64
N SER A 133 -8.30 0.87 2.69
CA SER A 133 -7.85 2.24 2.93
C SER A 133 -8.21 3.15 1.76
N ILE A 134 -8.82 4.29 2.04
CA ILE A 134 -9.29 5.24 1.04
C ILE A 134 -8.74 6.63 1.36
N TYR A 135 -7.93 7.17 0.46
CA TYR A 135 -7.51 8.57 0.48
C TYR A 135 -8.45 9.45 -0.37
N ALA A 136 -9.00 10.50 0.24
CA ALA A 136 -9.94 11.42 -0.37
C ALA A 136 -9.60 12.89 -0.04
N ASP A 137 -8.49 13.38 -0.61
CA ASP A 137 -7.97 14.76 -0.45
C ASP A 137 -7.60 15.13 1.00
N SER A 138 -8.61 15.43 1.82
CA SER A 138 -8.45 15.81 3.23
C SER A 138 -8.85 14.72 4.22
N LEU A 139 -9.21 13.52 3.74
CA LEU A 139 -9.57 12.38 4.57
C LEU A 139 -8.80 11.13 4.16
N VAL A 140 -8.45 10.33 5.15
CA VAL A 140 -8.04 8.93 4.98
C VAL A 140 -9.00 8.07 5.81
N ILE A 141 -9.67 7.12 5.18
CA ILE A 141 -10.54 6.16 5.86
C ILE A 141 -9.80 4.84 5.95
N VAL A 142 -9.75 4.21 7.13
CA VAL A 142 -9.04 2.94 7.36
C VAL A 142 -9.99 1.93 8.02
N ALA A 143 -10.23 0.80 7.36
CA ALA A 143 -11.04 -0.30 7.86
C ALA A 143 -10.18 -1.24 8.73
N LEU A 144 -10.18 -1.00 10.05
CA LEU A 144 -9.26 -1.68 10.98
C LEU A 144 -9.54 -3.18 11.12
N GLU A 145 -10.77 -3.61 10.84
CA GLU A 145 -11.16 -5.02 10.89
C GLU A 145 -10.41 -5.87 9.87
N LEU A 146 -9.80 -5.27 8.84
CA LEU A 146 -9.00 -5.95 7.81
C LEU A 146 -7.50 -5.90 8.08
N TYR A 147 -7.08 -5.44 9.27
CA TYR A 147 -5.68 -5.35 9.66
C TYR A 147 -5.38 -6.05 11.00
N LEU A 148 -6.23 -6.99 11.43
CA LEU A 148 -6.08 -7.72 12.70
C LEU A 148 -4.94 -8.74 12.69
N GLY A 149 -4.46 -9.15 11.51
CA GLY A 149 -3.39 -10.13 11.31
C GLY A 149 -3.89 -11.27 10.42
N LYS A 150 -3.09 -11.73 9.47
CA LYS A 150 -3.52 -12.64 8.39
C LYS A 150 -4.18 -13.95 8.85
N ASP A 151 -3.84 -14.40 10.06
CA ASP A 151 -4.33 -15.64 10.67
C ASP A 151 -5.55 -15.42 11.59
N HIS A 152 -6.12 -14.21 11.61
CA HIS A 152 -7.26 -13.89 12.46
C HIS A 152 -8.48 -14.75 12.08
N LYS A 153 -9.21 -15.23 13.09
CA LYS A 153 -10.32 -16.18 12.93
C LYS A 153 -11.50 -15.69 12.06
N PHE A 154 -11.65 -14.38 11.91
CA PHE A 154 -12.70 -13.77 11.09
C PHE A 154 -12.37 -13.81 9.58
N TYR A 155 -11.15 -14.21 9.20
CA TYR A 155 -10.69 -14.16 7.81
C TYR A 155 -10.89 -15.49 7.09
N GLU A 156 -12.10 -15.66 6.56
CA GLU A 156 -12.47 -16.74 5.62
C GLU A 156 -12.17 -16.36 4.15
N PHE A 157 -10.99 -15.77 3.92
CA PHE A 157 -10.53 -15.34 2.60
C PHE A 157 -9.44 -16.29 2.06
N PRO A 158 -9.28 -16.39 0.74
CA PRO A 158 -8.12 -17.04 0.13
C PRO A 158 -6.80 -16.53 0.72
N ASN A 159 -5.84 -17.44 0.95
CA ASN A 159 -4.55 -17.13 1.59
C ASN A 159 -3.81 -15.96 0.93
N TYR A 160 -3.82 -15.90 -0.40
CA TYR A 160 -3.15 -14.83 -1.17
C TYR A 160 -3.76 -13.44 -0.96
N LEU A 161 -5.01 -13.35 -0.46
CA LEU A 161 -5.64 -12.08 -0.07
C LEU A 161 -5.33 -11.74 1.37
N LYS A 162 -5.64 -12.66 2.29
CA LYS A 162 -5.47 -12.40 3.74
C LYS A 162 -4.03 -12.26 4.17
N GLN A 163 -3.04 -12.68 3.37
CA GLN A 163 -1.62 -12.37 3.64
C GLN A 163 -1.36 -10.87 3.82
N ASN A 164 -2.20 -10.02 3.22
CA ASN A 164 -2.11 -8.57 3.32
C ASN A 164 -3.07 -7.97 4.36
N PHE A 165 -3.67 -8.78 5.23
CA PHE A 165 -4.54 -8.31 6.32
C PHE A 165 -3.73 -8.09 7.59
N GLU A 166 -2.67 -7.30 7.45
CA GLU A 166 -1.66 -7.03 8.48
C GLU A 166 -1.54 -5.53 8.70
N GLU A 167 -1.29 -5.09 9.93
CA GLU A 167 -1.14 -3.66 10.27
C GLU A 167 -0.12 -2.93 9.39
N ARG A 168 0.95 -3.64 9.02
CA ARG A 168 2.00 -3.12 8.15
C ARG A 168 1.55 -2.88 6.71
N GLN A 169 0.35 -3.29 6.33
CA GLN A 169 -0.24 -2.97 5.03
C GLN A 169 -1.09 -1.68 5.04
N ILE A 170 -1.33 -1.06 6.20
CA ILE A 170 -2.09 0.20 6.29
C ILE A 170 -1.41 1.29 5.43
N MET A 171 -0.12 1.60 5.65
CA MET A 171 0.53 2.67 4.88
C MET A 171 0.71 2.33 3.39
N PRO A 172 1.13 1.11 2.99
CA PRO A 172 1.12 0.70 1.58
C PRO A 172 -0.24 0.86 0.90
N ASP A 173 -1.35 0.53 1.57
CA ASP A 173 -2.70 0.71 1.03
C ASP A 173 -3.07 2.20 0.92
N VAL A 174 -2.74 3.02 1.92
CA VAL A 174 -2.93 4.49 1.86
C VAL A 174 -2.17 5.10 0.70
N VAL A 175 -0.90 4.72 0.50
CA VAL A 175 -0.07 5.23 -0.61
C VAL A 175 -0.62 4.76 -1.96
N SER A 176 -1.15 3.54 -2.05
CA SER A 176 -1.81 3.06 -3.27
C SER A 176 -3.04 3.91 -3.58
N SER A 177 -3.90 4.15 -2.59
CA SER A 177 -5.09 5.01 -2.76
C SER A 177 -4.73 6.46 -3.13
N PHE A 178 -3.72 7.04 -2.47
CA PHE A 178 -3.18 8.36 -2.79
C PHE A 178 -2.63 8.42 -4.22
N SER A 179 -1.80 7.46 -4.60
CA SER A 179 -1.14 7.44 -5.91
C SER A 179 -2.14 7.21 -7.03
N TYR A 180 -3.07 6.27 -6.86
CA TYR A 180 -4.15 5.99 -7.82
C TYR A 180 -4.95 7.25 -8.14
N ARG A 181 -5.27 8.07 -7.13
CA ARG A 181 -6.00 9.34 -7.32
C ARG A 181 -5.17 10.40 -8.05
N ASN A 182 -3.85 10.41 -7.88
CA ASN A 182 -2.96 11.45 -8.40
C ASN A 182 -2.29 11.09 -9.74
N ILE A 183 -2.27 9.81 -10.14
CA ILE A 183 -1.81 9.39 -11.45
C ILE A 183 -2.98 9.53 -12.45
N PRO A 184 -2.82 10.27 -13.56
CA PRO A 184 -3.87 10.39 -14.57
C PRO A 184 -4.29 9.02 -15.11
N ASN A 185 -5.60 8.79 -15.17
CA ASN A 185 -6.15 7.62 -15.85
C ASN A 185 -6.03 7.80 -17.37
N LEU A 186 -5.20 6.99 -18.01
CA LEU A 186 -4.94 7.05 -19.44
C LEU A 186 -5.81 6.02 -20.19
N PRO A 187 -6.23 6.31 -21.43
CA PRO A 187 -7.05 5.40 -22.21
C PRO A 187 -6.29 4.16 -22.72
N ASP A 188 -4.95 4.20 -22.74
CA ASP A 188 -4.10 3.08 -23.14
C ASP A 188 -4.26 1.90 -22.15
N ARG A 189 -4.72 0.75 -22.66
CA ARG A 189 -4.94 -0.48 -21.90
C ARG A 189 -3.91 -1.56 -22.19
N SER A 190 -2.84 -1.26 -22.94
CA SER A 190 -1.78 -2.21 -23.20
C SER A 190 -1.16 -2.74 -21.90
N LEU A 191 -0.61 -3.96 -21.93
CA LEU A 191 0.03 -4.58 -20.77
C LEU A 191 1.12 -3.68 -20.19
N VAL A 192 1.97 -3.08 -21.04
CA VAL A 192 3.03 -2.16 -20.60
C VAL A 192 2.45 -0.90 -19.94
N ALA A 193 1.32 -0.38 -20.41
CA ALA A 193 0.66 0.76 -19.79
C ALA A 193 0.18 0.42 -18.37
N GLN A 194 -0.42 -0.77 -18.19
CA GLN A 194 -0.83 -1.28 -16.88
C GLN A 194 0.36 -1.52 -15.95
N MET A 195 1.42 -2.15 -16.45
CA MET A 195 2.67 -2.37 -15.71
C MET A 195 3.26 -1.04 -15.22
N VAL A 196 3.40 -0.04 -16.10
CA VAL A 196 3.93 1.27 -15.73
C VAL A 196 3.02 1.99 -14.74
N PHE A 197 1.69 1.88 -14.89
CA PHE A 197 0.76 2.47 -13.93
C PHE A 197 0.97 1.92 -12.51
N GLU A 198 1.03 0.59 -12.36
CA GLU A 198 1.37 -0.06 -11.09
C GLU A 198 2.78 0.30 -10.62
N GLY A 199 3.74 0.35 -11.55
CA GLY A 199 5.13 0.72 -11.27
C GLY A 199 5.29 2.12 -10.71
N LYS A 200 4.48 3.08 -11.17
CA LYS A 200 4.44 4.44 -10.60
C LYS A 200 3.92 4.45 -9.17
N GLN A 201 2.88 3.67 -8.88
CA GLN A 201 2.36 3.54 -7.52
C GLN A 201 3.39 2.88 -6.59
N LEU A 202 4.05 1.81 -7.04
CA LEU A 202 5.09 1.14 -6.25
C LEU A 202 6.34 2.01 -6.07
N TYR A 203 6.73 2.79 -7.08
CA TYR A 203 7.80 3.78 -6.93
C TYR A 203 7.43 4.92 -5.98
N ALA A 204 6.16 5.33 -5.94
CA ALA A 204 5.69 6.26 -4.90
C ALA A 204 5.91 5.68 -3.50
N LYS A 205 5.66 4.37 -3.31
CA LYS A 205 5.97 3.70 -2.03
C LYS A 205 7.46 3.69 -1.71
N ASP A 206 8.36 3.64 -2.70
CA ASP A 206 9.80 3.76 -2.44
C ASP A 206 10.17 5.07 -1.76
N LEU A 207 9.54 6.16 -2.18
CA LEU A 207 9.86 7.51 -1.71
C LEU A 207 9.04 7.93 -0.50
N LEU A 208 7.82 7.41 -0.36
CA LEU A 208 6.89 7.78 0.72
C LEU A 208 6.98 6.85 1.94
N LEU A 209 7.59 5.67 1.77
CA LEU A 209 7.75 4.64 2.80
C LEU A 209 9.21 4.12 2.80
N PRO A 210 10.22 4.96 3.10
CA PRO A 210 11.62 4.57 3.00
C PRO A 210 12.00 3.42 3.94
N ASP A 211 11.33 3.31 5.09
CA ASP A 211 11.56 2.25 6.09
C ASP A 211 10.82 0.93 5.81
N TYR A 212 10.14 0.83 4.66
CA TYR A 212 9.42 -0.37 4.26
C TYR A 212 10.25 -1.22 3.29
N ALA A 213 10.29 -2.53 3.53
CA ALA A 213 10.90 -3.49 2.63
C ALA A 213 10.09 -3.62 1.33
N ASP A 214 10.74 -4.08 0.26
CA ASP A 214 10.08 -4.26 -1.04
C ASP A 214 8.87 -5.22 -0.96
N ALA A 215 8.97 -6.24 -0.10
CA ALA A 215 7.89 -7.19 0.16
C ALA A 215 6.65 -6.51 0.75
N GLU A 216 6.86 -5.65 1.75
CA GLU A 216 5.78 -4.90 2.40
C GLU A 216 5.14 -3.89 1.44
N LYS A 217 5.94 -3.18 0.63
CA LYS A 217 5.44 -2.23 -0.37
C LYS A 217 4.57 -2.92 -1.42
N MET A 218 4.95 -4.12 -1.83
CA MET A 218 4.25 -4.88 -2.87
C MET A 218 3.05 -5.69 -2.33
N GLY A 219 3.02 -5.97 -1.02
CA GLY A 219 2.05 -6.89 -0.41
C GLY A 219 2.38 -8.35 -0.72
N TYR A 220 3.68 -8.66 -0.72
CA TYR A 220 4.28 -9.97 -0.98
C TYR A 220 4.93 -10.52 0.28
N THR A 221 5.14 -11.83 0.33
CA THR A 221 6.09 -12.42 1.28
C THR A 221 7.54 -12.17 0.85
N PRO A 222 8.52 -12.24 1.77
CA PRO A 222 9.93 -12.17 1.40
C PRO A 222 10.34 -13.17 0.31
N GLU A 223 9.78 -14.39 0.35
CA GLU A 223 10.03 -15.44 -0.64
C GLU A 223 9.48 -15.07 -2.02
N GLN A 224 8.30 -14.44 -2.08
CA GLN A 224 7.70 -13.99 -3.34
C GLN A 224 8.52 -12.87 -4.00
N ILE A 225 9.08 -11.94 -3.21
CA ILE A 225 10.02 -10.93 -3.73
C ILE A 225 11.29 -11.58 -4.24
N LYS A 226 11.87 -12.50 -3.47
CA LYS A 226 13.08 -13.22 -3.87
C LYS A 226 12.85 -13.98 -5.19
N TRP A 227 11.72 -14.66 -5.31
CA TRP A 227 11.34 -15.34 -6.54
C TRP A 227 11.26 -14.36 -7.72
N CYS A 228 10.65 -13.19 -7.54
CA CYS A 228 10.57 -12.18 -8.59
C CYS A 228 11.94 -11.65 -9.03
N GLN A 229 12.87 -11.48 -8.08
CA GLN A 229 14.25 -11.07 -8.37
C GLN A 229 15.00 -12.14 -9.17
N GLU A 230 14.89 -13.40 -8.75
CA GLU A 230 15.57 -14.54 -9.39
C GLU A 230 15.00 -14.85 -10.79
N ASN A 231 13.71 -14.57 -11.01
CA ASN A 231 13.01 -14.89 -12.25
C ASN A 231 12.76 -13.67 -13.16
N GLU A 232 13.25 -12.48 -12.80
CA GLU A 232 12.96 -11.22 -13.50
C GLU A 232 13.29 -11.29 -15.01
N ALA A 233 14.47 -11.80 -15.33
CA ALA A 233 14.93 -11.93 -16.71
C ALA A 233 14.08 -12.92 -17.52
N TYR A 234 13.62 -14.02 -16.90
CA TYR A 234 12.76 -15.01 -17.55
C TYR A 234 11.36 -14.44 -17.82
N MET A 235 10.76 -13.76 -16.84
CA MET A 235 9.46 -13.11 -17.00
C MET A 235 9.50 -12.06 -18.11
N TRP A 236 10.54 -11.22 -18.11
CA TRP A 236 10.73 -10.21 -19.14
C TRP A 236 10.87 -10.82 -20.54
N ARG A 237 11.72 -11.85 -20.66
CA ARG A 237 11.90 -12.59 -21.91
C ARG A 237 10.58 -13.18 -22.41
N TYR A 238 9.79 -13.79 -21.53
CA TYR A 238 8.49 -14.34 -21.87
C TYR A 238 7.55 -13.27 -22.44
N PHE A 239 7.47 -12.09 -21.83
CA PHE A 239 6.61 -11.00 -22.34
C PHE A 239 7.07 -10.47 -23.70
N ILE A 240 8.37 -10.45 -23.97
CA ILE A 240 8.93 -10.02 -25.25
C ILE A 240 8.70 -11.08 -26.34
N GLU A 241 9.05 -12.34 -26.08
CA GLU A 241 8.95 -13.44 -27.07
C GLU A 241 7.51 -13.73 -27.48
N ASN A 242 6.55 -13.48 -26.60
CA ASN A 242 5.12 -13.63 -26.88
C ASN A 242 4.44 -12.31 -27.29
N GLU A 243 5.22 -11.26 -27.57
CA GLU A 243 4.72 -9.96 -28.07
C GLU A 243 3.63 -9.31 -27.19
N MET A 244 3.66 -9.57 -25.87
CA MET A 244 2.56 -9.22 -24.96
C MET A 244 2.51 -7.75 -24.56
N LEU A 245 3.63 -7.04 -24.59
CA LEU A 245 3.75 -5.71 -23.98
C LEU A 245 2.76 -4.68 -24.54
N TYR A 246 2.52 -4.68 -25.85
CA TYR A 246 1.61 -3.75 -26.51
C TYR A 246 0.19 -4.29 -26.68
N SER A 247 -0.08 -5.53 -26.22
CA SER A 247 -1.41 -6.12 -26.28
C SER A 247 -2.32 -5.55 -25.20
N ASP A 248 -3.57 -5.28 -25.57
CA ASP A 248 -4.67 -4.87 -24.69
C ASP A 248 -5.63 -6.02 -24.34
N ASP A 249 -5.23 -7.29 -24.58
CA ASP A 249 -6.04 -8.46 -24.21
C ASP A 249 -6.33 -8.45 -22.70
N PRO A 250 -7.61 -8.36 -22.29
CA PRO A 250 -8.00 -8.35 -20.87
C PRO A 250 -7.53 -9.58 -20.09
N LYS A 251 -7.26 -10.71 -20.77
CA LYS A 251 -6.70 -11.90 -20.12
C LYS A 251 -5.32 -11.62 -19.53
N LEU A 252 -4.50 -10.77 -20.13
CA LEU A 252 -3.17 -10.45 -19.61
C LEU A 252 -3.24 -9.77 -18.24
N THR A 253 -4.25 -8.91 -18.03
CA THR A 253 -4.52 -8.29 -16.73
C THR A 253 -4.76 -9.35 -15.65
N THR A 254 -5.66 -10.30 -15.91
CA THR A 254 -5.97 -11.36 -14.94
C THR A 254 -4.82 -12.36 -14.73
N ARG A 255 -3.94 -12.52 -15.73
CA ARG A 255 -2.79 -13.42 -15.66
C ARG A 255 -1.61 -12.83 -14.89
N PHE A 256 -1.38 -11.52 -14.98
CA PHE A 256 -0.12 -10.90 -14.56
C PHE A 256 -0.26 -9.64 -13.70
N MET A 257 -1.41 -8.97 -13.65
CA MET A 257 -1.57 -7.67 -12.99
C MET A 257 -2.45 -7.73 -11.72
N THR A 258 -3.45 -8.60 -11.68
CA THR A 258 -4.38 -8.71 -10.55
C THR A 258 -3.84 -9.61 -9.44
N PRO A 259 -4.25 -9.40 -8.17
CA PRO A 259 -4.02 -10.36 -7.09
C PRO A 259 -4.49 -11.76 -7.49
N ALA A 260 -3.65 -12.75 -7.27
CA ALA A 260 -3.89 -14.15 -7.56
C ALA A 260 -2.96 -15.02 -6.70
N PRO A 261 -3.26 -16.31 -6.49
CA PRO A 261 -2.33 -17.22 -5.83
C PRO A 261 -1.00 -17.34 -6.58
N PHE A 262 -1.04 -17.26 -7.92
CA PHE A 262 0.12 -17.28 -8.79
C PHE A 262 -0.17 -16.61 -10.15
N SER A 263 0.88 -16.27 -10.89
CA SER A 263 0.79 -15.73 -12.26
C SER A 263 0.81 -16.86 -13.30
N LYS A 264 0.04 -16.72 -14.39
CA LYS A 264 -0.17 -17.80 -15.35
C LYS A 264 0.69 -17.63 -16.60
N PHE A 265 1.84 -18.28 -16.66
CA PHE A 265 2.69 -18.37 -17.87
C PHE A 265 2.31 -19.56 -18.75
N TYR A 266 1.44 -20.45 -18.27
CA TYR A 266 1.11 -21.74 -18.86
C TYR A 266 2.34 -22.66 -18.92
N LEU A 267 3.15 -22.62 -17.87
CA LEU A 267 4.32 -23.47 -17.66
C LEU A 267 4.13 -24.30 -16.38
N GLU A 268 4.91 -25.36 -16.23
CA GLU A 268 4.82 -26.24 -15.05
C GLU A 268 5.15 -25.48 -13.74
N ILE A 269 5.99 -24.44 -13.82
CA ILE A 269 6.45 -23.65 -12.67
C ILE A 269 5.49 -22.53 -12.26
N ASP A 270 4.32 -22.41 -12.91
CA ASP A 270 3.37 -21.32 -12.65
C ASP A 270 3.04 -21.19 -11.16
N ASN A 271 2.81 -22.32 -10.48
CA ASN A 271 2.41 -22.37 -9.06
C ASN A 271 3.46 -21.80 -8.09
N ASP A 272 4.73 -21.71 -8.52
CA ASP A 272 5.80 -21.13 -7.71
C ASP A 272 5.89 -19.60 -7.86
N SER A 273 5.27 -19.04 -8.89
CA SER A 273 5.22 -17.60 -9.10
C SER A 273 4.21 -16.93 -8.17
N PRO A 274 4.46 -15.71 -7.68
CA PRO A 274 3.40 -14.91 -7.05
C PRO A 274 2.42 -14.40 -8.11
N GLY A 275 1.19 -14.07 -7.72
CA GLY A 275 0.32 -13.21 -8.55
C GLY A 275 0.92 -11.80 -8.68
N ARG A 276 0.47 -10.99 -9.65
CA ARG A 276 0.94 -9.59 -9.88
C ARG A 276 2.39 -9.40 -10.35
N VAL A 277 3.02 -10.41 -10.95
CA VAL A 277 4.40 -10.26 -11.49
C VAL A 277 4.57 -9.16 -12.54
N GLY A 278 3.51 -8.79 -13.26
CA GLY A 278 3.54 -7.64 -14.16
C GLY A 278 3.73 -6.30 -13.42
N ALA A 279 3.13 -6.16 -12.22
CA ALA A 279 3.38 -5.00 -11.37
C ALA A 279 4.84 -4.94 -10.89
N TRP A 280 5.46 -6.09 -10.60
CA TRP A 280 6.90 -6.17 -10.27
C TRP A 280 7.76 -5.64 -11.43
N ILE A 281 7.55 -6.14 -12.65
CA ILE A 281 8.28 -5.69 -13.83
C ILE A 281 8.06 -4.20 -14.09
N GLY A 282 6.82 -3.73 -13.98
CA GLY A 282 6.49 -2.32 -14.07
C GLY A 282 7.24 -1.45 -13.06
N TRP A 283 7.36 -1.92 -11.81
CA TRP A 283 8.12 -1.25 -10.78
C TRP A 283 9.60 -1.14 -11.09
N GLN A 284 10.23 -2.24 -11.54
CA GLN A 284 11.65 -2.22 -11.93
C GLN A 284 11.88 -1.33 -13.16
N MET A 285 10.94 -1.30 -14.10
CA MET A 285 10.97 -0.40 -15.25
C MET A 285 10.93 1.08 -14.82
N VAL A 286 10.03 1.45 -13.91
CA VAL A 286 9.93 2.81 -13.38
C VAL A 286 11.15 3.20 -12.55
N ARG A 287 11.67 2.29 -11.70
CA ARG A 287 12.95 2.48 -10.98
C ARG A 287 14.10 2.75 -11.97
N SER A 288 14.19 1.97 -13.04
CA SER A 288 15.20 2.16 -14.10
C SER A 288 15.03 3.52 -14.80
N TYR A 289 13.79 3.93 -15.09
CA TYR A 289 13.49 5.24 -15.66
C TYR A 289 13.95 6.37 -14.74
N MET A 290 13.59 6.35 -13.46
CA MET A 290 13.95 7.39 -12.49
C MET A 290 15.46 7.45 -12.23
N LYS A 291 16.17 6.32 -12.33
CA LYS A 291 17.63 6.30 -12.25
C LYS A 291 18.30 6.97 -13.44
N ASN A 292 17.68 6.91 -14.61
CA ASN A 292 18.26 7.39 -15.88
C ASN A 292 17.75 8.78 -16.30
N ASN A 293 16.80 9.35 -15.57
CA ASN A 293 16.16 10.62 -15.90
C ASN A 293 15.98 11.46 -14.63
N ASN A 294 16.32 12.74 -14.67
CA ASN A 294 16.15 13.64 -13.54
C ASN A 294 14.75 14.28 -13.58
N VAL A 295 13.75 13.57 -13.07
CA VAL A 295 12.37 14.05 -12.94
C VAL A 295 11.89 13.88 -11.50
N SER A 296 11.00 14.76 -11.06
CA SER A 296 10.34 14.65 -9.76
C SER A 296 9.27 13.56 -9.74
N LEU A 297 8.85 13.11 -8.55
CA LEU A 297 7.74 12.16 -8.40
C LEU A 297 6.43 12.70 -9.00
N ALA A 298 6.15 14.00 -8.83
CA ALA A 298 4.95 14.64 -9.38
C ALA A 298 4.97 14.72 -10.91
N GLU A 299 6.15 14.86 -11.53
CA GLU A 299 6.32 14.79 -12.98
C GLU A 299 6.19 13.34 -13.46
N LEU A 300 6.84 12.39 -12.79
CA LEU A 300 6.76 10.95 -13.11
C LEU A 300 5.31 10.49 -13.26
N PHE A 301 4.42 10.89 -12.34
CA PHE A 301 3.00 10.53 -12.40
C PHE A 301 2.35 10.89 -13.74
N LYS A 302 2.78 11.99 -14.36
CA LYS A 302 2.22 12.52 -15.62
C LYS A 302 2.90 11.98 -16.88
N VAL A 303 4.10 11.40 -16.77
CA VAL A 303 4.83 10.86 -17.94
C VAL A 303 4.05 9.71 -18.58
N GLN A 304 3.94 9.70 -19.90
CA GLN A 304 3.20 8.64 -20.60
C GLN A 304 3.89 7.28 -20.45
N PRO A 305 3.16 6.15 -20.36
CA PRO A 305 3.75 4.83 -20.19
C PRO A 305 4.75 4.46 -21.28
N LYS A 306 4.44 4.78 -22.53
CA LYS A 306 5.34 4.57 -23.67
C LYS A 306 6.68 5.29 -23.49
N GLU A 307 6.65 6.54 -23.03
CA GLU A 307 7.87 7.31 -22.78
C GLU A 307 8.71 6.70 -21.65
N ILE A 308 8.06 6.28 -20.55
CA ILE A 308 8.74 5.57 -19.46
C ILE A 308 9.40 4.30 -20.01
N PHE A 309 8.68 3.49 -20.78
CA PHE A 309 9.21 2.26 -21.34
C PHE A 309 10.43 2.52 -22.23
N GLU A 310 10.32 3.42 -23.20
CA GLU A 310 11.40 3.75 -24.14
C GLU A 310 12.63 4.36 -23.46
N LYS A 311 12.43 5.27 -22.50
CA LYS A 311 13.52 5.98 -21.80
C LYS A 311 14.02 5.26 -20.54
N SER A 312 13.37 4.19 -20.10
CA SER A 312 13.79 3.41 -18.94
C SER A 312 15.15 2.74 -19.15
N LYS A 313 15.48 2.40 -20.41
CA LYS A 313 16.57 1.49 -20.78
C LYS A 313 16.50 0.16 -20.01
N TYR A 314 15.30 -0.23 -19.59
CA TYR A 314 15.08 -1.40 -18.75
C TYR A 314 15.52 -2.68 -19.49
N LYS A 315 16.48 -3.36 -18.87
CA LYS A 315 16.99 -4.67 -19.28
C LYS A 315 17.33 -5.42 -17.99
N PRO A 316 16.53 -6.41 -17.56
CA PRO A 316 16.84 -7.20 -16.38
C PRO A 316 18.24 -7.81 -16.53
N LYS A 317 18.99 -7.85 -15.42
CA LYS A 317 20.29 -8.51 -15.39
C LYS A 317 20.06 -10.03 -15.45
N LYS A 318 20.95 -10.72 -16.17
CA LYS A 318 20.99 -12.19 -16.17
C LYS A 318 21.49 -12.71 -14.84
#